data_AF-A0A5B7GZJ1-F1
#
_entry.id   AF-A0A5B7GZJ1-F1
#
_cell.length_a   1.000
_cell.length_b   1.000
_cell.length_c   1.000
_cell.angle_alpha   90.00
_cell.angle_beta   90.00
_cell.angle_gamma   90.00
#
_symmetry.space_group_name_H-M   'P 1'
#
loop_
_entity.id
_entity.type
_entity.pdbx_description
1 polymer ?
#
loop_
_entity_poly.entity_id
_entity_poly.type
_entity_poly.pdbx_seq_one_letter_code
_entity_poly.pdbx_strand_id
1 'polypeptide(L)'
;MIIFKIISHGGRGTLCMGWYRPPSQGIALVDFIVDNLDRLMTVHQCENIIILGDLNPPGINNTFNSLLATFDLTNHITFPTHRSGSSLGPIVTDFPPPLKCTARPRVPPLPSLPVVAGTRLTPLFTNEAEVRVTLNALEDTEAVGPDGVSPRVLRRCSGELVCTLTKIFKATLRHNIESSEIRLLFEGTTLAPQEEMKILGVTYDSKLTFRTHITQLARTAAGKLASLRRISCLLDARGHEFLYKSQVHSSLEYSCLA
;
A
#
# COMPACT_ATOMS: atom_id res chain seq x y z
N MET A 1 -7.55 0.07 -11.83
CA MET A 1 -7.22 -0.86 -12.91
C MET A 1 -5.79 -0.62 -13.33
N ILE A 2 -4.95 -1.65 -13.27
CA ILE A 2 -3.56 -1.61 -13.74
C ILE A 2 -3.46 -2.60 -14.90
N ILE A 3 -2.88 -2.19 -16.02
CA ILE A 3 -2.68 -3.06 -17.19
C ILE A 3 -1.21 -2.92 -17.60
N PHE A 4 -0.53 -4.05 -17.79
CA PHE A 4 0.84 -4.07 -18.31
C PHE A 4 1.05 -5.29 -19.20
N LYS A 5 1.97 -5.15 -20.17
CA LYS A 5 2.37 -6.23 -21.07
C LYS A 5 3.66 -6.86 -20.54
N ILE A 6 3.67 -8.17 -20.39
CA ILE A 6 4.88 -8.95 -20.18
C ILE A 6 5.32 -9.50 -21.54
N ILE A 7 6.60 -9.32 -21.90
CA ILE A 7 7.17 -9.90 -23.11
C ILE A 7 8.07 -11.06 -22.69
N SER A 8 7.74 -12.27 -23.14
CA SER A 8 8.56 -13.44 -22.89
C SER A 8 9.79 -13.44 -23.81
N HIS A 9 10.81 -14.22 -23.44
CA HIS A 9 12.08 -14.37 -24.18
C HIS A 9 11.89 -14.79 -25.66
N GLY A 10 10.74 -15.35 -26.02
CA GLY A 10 10.36 -15.70 -27.40
C GLY A 10 9.56 -14.63 -28.15
N GLY A 11 9.49 -13.39 -27.66
CA GLY A 11 8.76 -12.28 -28.31
C GLY A 11 7.24 -12.30 -28.13
N ARG A 12 6.68 -13.38 -27.57
CA ARG A 12 5.24 -13.50 -27.28
C ARG A 12 4.82 -12.57 -26.15
N GLY A 13 3.78 -11.79 -26.39
CA GLY A 13 3.20 -10.85 -25.43
C GLY A 13 2.12 -11.50 -24.58
N THR A 14 2.19 -11.30 -23.27
CA THR A 14 1.14 -11.64 -22.30
C THR A 14 0.58 -10.37 -21.71
N LEU A 15 -0.74 -10.21 -21.76
CA LEU A 15 -1.44 -9.07 -21.18
C LEU A 15 -1.80 -9.37 -19.73
N CYS A 16 -1.23 -8.61 -18.80
CA CYS A 16 -1.53 -8.73 -17.37
C CYS A 16 -2.44 -7.60 -16.92
N MET A 17 -3.56 -7.96 -16.30
CA MET A 17 -4.58 -7.04 -15.85
C MET A 17 -4.83 -7.21 -14.35
N GLY A 18 -4.57 -6.15 -13.58
CA GLY A 18 -4.85 -6.05 -12.16
C GLY A 18 -6.11 -5.23 -11.90
N TRP A 19 -7.16 -5.89 -11.41
CA TRP A 19 -8.48 -5.29 -11.24
C TRP A 19 -9.00 -5.35 -9.81
N TYR A 20 -9.82 -4.37 -9.48
CA TYR A 20 -10.53 -4.29 -8.22
C TYR A 20 -12.00 -3.98 -8.51
N ARG A 21 -12.90 -4.87 -8.10
CA ARG A 21 -14.35 -4.69 -8.18
C ARG A 21 -14.92 -4.58 -6.77
N PRO A 22 -15.40 -3.41 -6.33
CA PRO A 22 -16.18 -3.30 -5.11
C PRO A 22 -17.45 -4.18 -5.19
N PRO A 23 -17.88 -4.83 -4.10
CA PRO A 23 -19.10 -5.66 -4.10
C PRO A 23 -20.36 -4.94 -4.61
N SER A 24 -20.44 -3.63 -4.42
CA SER A 24 -21.55 -2.77 -4.83
C SER A 24 -21.58 -2.43 -6.34
N GLN A 25 -20.53 -2.74 -7.10
CA GLN A 25 -20.39 -2.29 -8.49
C GLN A 25 -21.22 -3.10 -9.50
N GLY A 26 -21.94 -4.14 -9.08
CA GLY A 26 -22.74 -4.97 -10.00
C GLY A 26 -21.88 -5.63 -11.09
N ILE A 27 -22.41 -5.78 -12.30
CA ILE A 27 -21.74 -6.46 -13.43
C ILE A 27 -20.93 -5.52 -14.34
N ALA A 28 -20.95 -4.20 -14.09
CA ALA A 28 -20.38 -3.21 -15.01
C ALA A 28 -18.89 -3.45 -15.36
N LEU A 29 -18.09 -3.94 -14.42
CA LEU A 29 -16.71 -4.32 -14.69
C LEU A 29 -16.64 -5.53 -15.63
N VAL A 30 -17.49 -6.53 -15.43
CA VAL A 30 -17.54 -7.74 -16.28
C VAL A 30 -17.97 -7.38 -17.71
N ASP A 31 -19.00 -6.54 -17.86
CA ASP A 31 -19.46 -6.09 -19.18
C ASP A 31 -18.35 -5.34 -19.93
N PHE A 32 -17.65 -4.43 -19.24
CA PHE A 32 -16.49 -3.73 -19.82
C PHE A 32 -15.43 -4.72 -20.34
N ILE A 33 -15.19 -5.82 -19.61
CA ILE A 33 -14.22 -6.84 -20.01
C ILE A 33 -14.70 -7.54 -21.27
N VAL A 34 -15.94 -8.03 -21.27
CA VAL A 34 -16.54 -8.71 -22.42
C VAL A 34 -16.45 -7.83 -23.67
N ASP A 35 -16.75 -6.54 -23.54
CA ASP A 35 -16.79 -5.61 -24.68
C ASP A 35 -15.40 -5.19 -25.18
N ASN A 36 -14.35 -5.26 -24.34
CA ASN A 36 -13.05 -4.67 -24.66
C ASN A 36 -11.89 -5.66 -24.74
N LEU A 37 -12.05 -6.92 -24.33
CA LEU A 37 -10.93 -7.86 -24.21
C LEU A 37 -10.22 -8.10 -25.54
N ASP A 38 -10.97 -8.44 -26.59
CA ASP A 38 -10.42 -8.73 -27.92
C ASP A 38 -9.68 -7.51 -28.50
N ARG A 39 -10.24 -6.32 -28.28
CA ARG A 39 -9.64 -5.07 -28.70
C ARG A 39 -8.31 -4.83 -27.97
N LEU A 40 -8.26 -5.06 -26.66
CA LEU A 40 -7.04 -4.88 -25.87
C LEU A 40 -5.95 -5.88 -26.27
N MET A 41 -6.32 -7.14 -26.48
CA MET A 41 -5.40 -8.18 -26.95
C MET A 41 -4.79 -7.84 -28.32
N THR A 42 -5.63 -7.38 -29.25
CA THR A 42 -5.22 -6.98 -30.60
C THR A 42 -4.31 -5.75 -30.59
N VAL A 43 -4.72 -4.68 -29.88
CA VAL A 43 -3.95 -3.42 -29.81
C VAL A 43 -2.58 -3.63 -29.18
N HIS A 44 -2.50 -4.46 -28.15
CA HIS A 44 -1.25 -4.71 -27.45
C HIS A 44 -0.42 -5.85 -28.04
N GLN A 45 -0.88 -6.51 -29.11
CA GLN A 45 -0.22 -7.68 -29.72
C GLN A 45 0.13 -8.72 -28.65
N CYS A 46 -0.88 -9.14 -27.89
CA CYS A 46 -0.75 -10.17 -26.87
C CYS A 46 -1.44 -11.45 -27.34
N GLU A 47 -0.79 -12.58 -27.11
CA GLU A 47 -1.32 -13.91 -27.40
C GLU A 47 -1.98 -14.53 -26.17
N ASN A 48 -1.55 -14.11 -24.98
CA ASN A 48 -2.06 -14.64 -23.72
C ASN A 48 -2.53 -13.55 -22.76
N ILE A 49 -3.37 -13.94 -21.80
CA ILE A 49 -3.94 -13.04 -20.81
C ILE A 49 -3.85 -13.61 -19.39
N ILE A 50 -3.55 -12.72 -18.45
CA ILE A 50 -3.61 -12.97 -17.02
C ILE A 50 -4.47 -11.89 -16.38
N ILE A 51 -5.57 -12.29 -15.73
CA ILE A 51 -6.40 -11.41 -14.94
C ILE A 51 -6.21 -11.75 -13.46
N LEU A 52 -5.87 -10.72 -12.68
CA LEU A 52 -5.58 -10.78 -11.26
C LEU A 52 -6.35 -9.70 -10.50
N GLY A 53 -6.53 -9.93 -9.21
CA GLY A 53 -7.01 -8.92 -8.27
C GLY A 53 -8.30 -9.33 -7.58
N ASP A 54 -8.88 -8.40 -6.82
CA ASP A 54 -10.05 -8.68 -5.99
C ASP A 54 -11.32 -8.30 -6.76
N LEU A 55 -11.92 -9.32 -7.39
CA LEU A 55 -13.08 -9.17 -8.27
C LEU A 55 -14.41 -9.40 -7.55
N ASN A 56 -14.38 -9.76 -6.27
CA ASN A 56 -15.57 -10.10 -5.49
C ASN A 56 -16.64 -10.89 -6.30
N PRO A 57 -16.34 -12.06 -6.87
CA PRO A 57 -17.30 -12.81 -7.71
C PRO A 57 -18.64 -13.15 -7.03
N PRO A 58 -18.73 -13.38 -5.70
CA PRO A 58 -20.01 -13.61 -5.05
C PRO A 58 -21.03 -12.49 -5.36
N GLY A 59 -22.16 -12.87 -5.95
CA GLY A 59 -23.19 -11.95 -6.45
C GLY A 59 -23.20 -11.76 -7.97
N ILE A 60 -22.17 -12.21 -8.69
CA ILE A 60 -22.06 -12.16 -10.17
C ILE A 60 -21.56 -13.48 -10.77
N ASN A 61 -21.65 -14.60 -10.03
CA ASN A 61 -21.06 -15.89 -10.41
C ASN A 61 -21.46 -16.36 -11.82
N ASN A 62 -22.73 -16.20 -12.20
CA ASN A 62 -23.21 -16.65 -13.51
C ASN A 62 -22.57 -15.84 -14.66
N THR A 63 -22.53 -14.51 -14.53
CA THR A 63 -21.90 -13.62 -15.52
C THR A 63 -20.40 -13.84 -15.57
N PHE A 64 -19.76 -14.03 -14.41
CA PHE A 64 -18.33 -14.33 -14.32
C PHE A 64 -17.99 -15.67 -14.98
N ASN A 65 -18.76 -16.73 -14.72
CA ASN A 65 -18.57 -18.03 -15.38
C ASN A 65 -18.84 -17.95 -16.89
N SER A 66 -19.79 -17.10 -17.32
CA SER A 66 -20.04 -16.85 -18.74
C SER A 66 -18.84 -16.17 -19.40
N LEU A 67 -18.24 -15.16 -18.75
CA LEU A 67 -16.99 -14.54 -19.21
C LEU A 67 -15.88 -15.59 -19.37
N LEU A 68 -15.72 -16.47 -18.37
CA LEU A 68 -14.70 -17.52 -18.43
C LEU A 68 -14.92 -18.46 -19.63
N ALA A 69 -16.16 -18.88 -19.87
CA ALA A 69 -16.49 -19.75 -20.99
C ALA A 69 -16.32 -19.06 -22.35
N THR A 70 -16.71 -17.78 -22.47
CA THR A 70 -16.62 -17.02 -23.74
C THR A 70 -15.18 -16.85 -24.21
N PHE A 71 -14.24 -16.63 -23.29
CA PHE A 71 -12.84 -16.34 -23.62
C PHE A 71 -11.89 -17.51 -23.34
N ASP A 72 -12.43 -18.73 -23.13
CA ASP A 72 -11.68 -19.94 -22.80
C ASP A 72 -10.70 -19.75 -21.62
N LEU A 73 -11.16 -19.03 -20.59
CA LEU A 73 -10.36 -18.69 -19.43
C LEU A 73 -10.58 -19.67 -18.29
N THR A 74 -9.49 -20.07 -17.66
CA THR A 74 -9.49 -20.95 -16.49
C THR A 74 -9.20 -20.14 -15.22
N ASN A 75 -10.07 -20.27 -14.21
CA ASN A 75 -9.78 -19.79 -12.86
C ASN A 75 -8.99 -20.85 -12.07
N HIS A 76 -7.78 -20.50 -11.67
CA HIS A 76 -6.85 -21.40 -10.98
C HIS A 76 -7.05 -21.46 -9.46
N ILE A 77 -7.87 -20.58 -8.91
CA ILE A 77 -8.15 -20.54 -7.47
C ILE A 77 -9.33 -21.46 -7.13
N THR A 78 -9.01 -22.64 -6.62
CA THR A 78 -9.99 -23.64 -6.15
C THR A 78 -10.19 -23.66 -4.64
N PHE A 79 -9.51 -22.77 -3.91
CA PHE A 79 -9.54 -22.68 -2.45
C PHE A 79 -10.03 -21.30 -1.97
N PRO A 80 -10.56 -21.20 -0.74
CA PRO A 80 -10.96 -19.92 -0.16
C PRO A 80 -9.81 -18.92 -0.08
N THR A 81 -10.02 -17.70 -0.58
CA THR A 81 -9.06 -16.59 -0.44
C THR A 81 -9.44 -15.61 0.67
N HIS A 82 -10.65 -15.73 1.21
CA HIS A 82 -11.17 -14.89 2.29
C HIS A 82 -11.47 -15.72 3.54
N ARG A 83 -11.41 -15.08 4.72
CA ARG A 83 -11.67 -15.72 6.01
C ARG A 83 -13.09 -16.29 6.14
N SER A 84 -14.03 -15.82 5.32
CA SER A 84 -15.41 -16.33 5.27
C SER A 84 -15.56 -17.66 4.51
N GLY A 85 -14.50 -18.17 3.88
CA GLY A 85 -14.60 -19.34 3.00
C GLY A 85 -14.84 -19.00 1.53
N SER A 86 -15.06 -17.72 1.20
CA SER A 86 -15.27 -17.27 -0.18
C SER A 86 -13.95 -17.12 -0.95
N SER A 87 -14.00 -17.31 -2.27
CA SER A 87 -12.91 -16.96 -3.20
C SER A 87 -13.23 -15.61 -3.85
N LEU A 88 -12.53 -14.57 -3.42
CA LEU A 88 -12.73 -13.17 -3.87
C LEU A 88 -11.66 -12.70 -4.84
N GLY A 89 -10.48 -13.32 -4.80
CA GLY A 89 -9.33 -12.97 -5.64
C GLY A 89 -9.04 -14.06 -6.66
N PRO A 90 -9.81 -14.17 -7.76
CA PRO A 90 -9.56 -15.17 -8.78
C PRO A 90 -8.23 -14.88 -9.51
N ILE A 91 -7.56 -15.94 -9.93
CA ILE A 91 -6.42 -15.88 -10.86
C ILE A 91 -6.89 -16.55 -12.13
N VAL A 92 -7.07 -15.78 -13.18
CA VAL A 92 -7.72 -16.24 -14.41
C VAL A 92 -6.75 -16.12 -15.56
N THR A 93 -6.58 -17.19 -16.34
CA THR A 93 -5.70 -17.19 -17.51
C THR A 93 -6.24 -18.08 -18.63
N ASP A 94 -5.74 -17.87 -19.85
CA ASP A 94 -5.93 -18.73 -21.03
C ASP A 94 -4.82 -19.79 -21.22
N PHE A 95 -3.83 -19.86 -20.30
CA PHE A 95 -2.75 -20.84 -20.41
C PHE A 95 -3.23 -22.30 -20.28
N PRO A 96 -2.65 -23.24 -21.07
CA PRO A 96 -2.93 -24.65 -20.92
C PRO A 96 -2.41 -25.21 -19.58
N PRO A 97 -3.07 -26.23 -18.99
CA PRO A 97 -2.63 -26.84 -17.73
C PRO A 97 -1.22 -27.48 -17.81
N PRO A 98 -0.46 -27.53 -16.68
CA PRO A 98 -0.93 -27.28 -15.31
C PRO A 98 -0.23 -26.08 -14.66
N LEU A 99 -0.86 -24.91 -14.67
CA LEU A 99 -0.63 -23.89 -13.65
C LEU A 99 -1.20 -24.41 -12.32
N LYS A 100 -0.37 -24.46 -11.27
CA LYS A 100 -0.80 -24.85 -9.92
C LYS A 100 -0.72 -23.66 -8.98
N CYS A 101 -1.88 -23.20 -8.53
CA CYS A 101 -1.96 -22.25 -7.41
C CYS A 101 -2.08 -23.03 -6.10
N THR A 102 -1.13 -22.86 -5.19
CA THR A 102 -1.19 -23.44 -3.85
C THR A 102 -1.41 -22.36 -2.81
N ALA A 103 -2.40 -22.53 -1.93
CA ALA A 103 -2.51 -21.70 -0.74
C ALA A 103 -1.23 -21.81 0.09
N ARG A 104 -0.71 -20.69 0.58
CA ARG A 104 0.33 -20.75 1.61
C ARG A 104 -0.25 -21.47 2.83
N PRO A 105 0.49 -22.41 3.45
CA PRO A 105 0.09 -22.97 4.74
C PRO A 105 -0.19 -21.82 5.71
N ARG A 106 -1.20 -21.97 6.58
CA ARG A 106 -1.39 -21.01 7.67
C ARG A 106 -0.07 -20.87 8.40
N VAL A 107 0.50 -19.67 8.38
CA VAL A 107 1.74 -19.38 9.10
C VAL A 107 1.47 -19.75 10.56
N PRO A 108 2.27 -20.63 11.19
CA PRO A 108 2.16 -20.84 12.62
C PRO A 108 2.22 -19.49 13.34
N PRO A 109 1.62 -19.37 14.54
CA PRO A 109 1.70 -18.14 15.31
C PRO A 109 3.16 -17.69 15.35
N LEU A 110 3.37 -16.40 15.04
CA LEU A 110 4.69 -15.83 14.88
C LEU A 110 5.53 -16.24 16.11
N PRO A 111 6.67 -16.92 15.94
CA PRO A 111 7.54 -17.18 17.07
C PRO A 111 7.85 -15.84 17.72
N SER A 112 7.91 -15.80 19.05
CA SER A 112 8.26 -14.58 19.77
C SER A 112 9.54 -14.02 19.17
N LEU A 113 9.42 -12.88 18.49
CA LEU A 113 10.56 -12.26 17.84
C LEU A 113 11.61 -12.00 18.94
N PRO A 114 12.85 -12.47 18.80
CA PRO A 114 13.90 -12.03 19.68
C PRO A 114 13.95 -10.51 19.60
N VAL A 115 14.14 -9.85 20.73
CA VAL A 115 14.37 -8.41 20.76
C VAL A 115 15.73 -8.16 20.07
N VAL A 116 15.69 -7.89 18.76
CA VAL A 116 16.89 -7.65 17.94
C VAL A 116 17.40 -6.21 18.08
N ALA A 117 16.56 -5.30 18.58
CA ALA A 117 16.93 -3.92 18.85
C ALA A 117 17.16 -3.73 20.35
N GLY A 118 18.30 -3.15 20.73
CA GLY A 118 18.58 -2.79 22.13
C GLY A 118 17.46 -1.93 22.72
N THR A 119 17.26 -1.99 24.04
CA THR A 119 16.26 -1.18 24.78
C THR A 119 16.53 0.33 24.74
N ARG A 120 17.64 0.74 24.11
CA ARG A 120 18.05 2.12 23.91
C ARG A 120 18.58 2.27 22.49
N LEU A 121 18.08 3.29 21.79
CA LEU A 121 18.65 3.74 20.53
C LEU A 121 20.11 4.15 20.79
N THR A 122 21.05 3.60 20.01
CA THR A 122 22.43 4.10 20.01
C THR A 122 22.43 5.56 19.56
N PRO A 123 23.31 6.42 20.10
CA PRO A 123 23.41 7.80 19.66
C PRO A 123 23.67 7.83 18.16
N LEU A 124 22.71 8.36 17.40
CA LEU A 124 22.85 8.55 15.97
C LEU A 124 23.78 9.75 15.76
N PHE A 125 24.90 9.51 15.12
CA PHE A 125 25.78 10.57 14.62
C PHE A 125 25.63 10.64 13.10
N THR A 126 25.77 11.83 12.55
CA THR A 126 25.75 12.06 11.11
C THR A 126 26.86 13.03 10.74
N ASN A 127 27.50 12.81 9.60
CA ASN A 127 28.55 13.67 9.06
C ASN A 127 28.29 14.02 7.59
N GLU A 128 29.01 15.01 7.08
CA GLU A 128 28.80 15.50 5.70
C GLU A 128 29.11 14.43 4.64
N ALA A 129 30.03 13.50 4.93
CA ALA A 129 30.37 12.44 3.99
C ALA A 129 29.23 11.43 3.85
N GLU A 130 28.62 11.02 4.96
CA GLU A 130 27.45 10.14 4.97
C GLU A 130 26.26 10.78 4.25
N VAL A 131 25.94 12.03 4.55
CA VAL A 131 24.83 12.74 3.88
C VAL A 131 25.08 12.85 2.38
N ARG A 132 26.32 13.10 1.97
CA ARG A 132 26.71 13.19 0.56
C ARG A 132 26.59 11.84 -0.16
N VAL A 133 27.02 10.76 0.48
CA VAL A 133 26.89 9.40 -0.07
C VAL A 133 25.41 9.06 -0.27
N THR A 134 24.58 9.34 0.72
CA THR A 134 23.13 9.08 0.64
C THR A 134 22.46 9.89 -0.47
N LEU A 135 22.73 11.19 -0.58
CA LEU A 135 22.17 12.04 -1.64
C LEU A 135 22.62 11.60 -3.05
N ASN A 136 23.86 11.14 -3.19
CA ASN A 136 24.36 10.65 -4.47
C ASN A 136 23.77 9.27 -4.84
N ALA A 137 23.42 8.46 -3.85
CA ALA A 137 22.80 7.14 -4.04
C ALA A 137 21.33 7.21 -4.51
N LEU A 138 20.62 8.32 -4.29
CA LEU A 138 19.18 8.51 -4.61
C LEU A 138 18.80 8.27 -6.08
N GLU A 139 18.14 7.16 -6.41
CA GLU A 139 17.77 6.90 -7.81
C GLU A 139 16.65 7.82 -8.31
N ASP A 140 16.73 8.22 -9.58
CA ASP A 140 15.75 9.11 -10.23
C ASP A 140 14.32 8.56 -10.24
N THR A 141 14.19 7.24 -10.10
CA THR A 141 12.94 6.47 -10.07
C THR A 141 12.35 6.33 -8.67
N GLU A 142 13.04 6.81 -7.63
CA GLU A 142 12.51 6.77 -6.26
C GLU A 142 11.28 7.66 -6.12
N ALA A 143 10.43 7.31 -5.15
CA ALA A 143 9.22 8.04 -4.87
C ALA A 143 9.56 9.49 -4.49
N VAL A 144 8.82 10.41 -5.07
CA VAL A 144 8.91 11.83 -4.73
C VAL A 144 8.38 12.02 -3.30
N GLY A 145 9.12 12.80 -2.51
CA GLY A 145 8.70 13.17 -1.17
C GLY A 145 7.36 13.92 -1.17
N PRO A 146 6.71 14.03 -0.01
CA PRO A 146 5.48 14.82 0.13
C PRO A 146 5.65 16.32 -0.15
N ASP A 147 6.89 16.80 -0.22
CA ASP A 147 7.29 18.13 -0.68
C ASP A 147 7.31 18.28 -2.21
N GLY A 148 7.08 17.19 -2.96
CA GLY A 148 7.09 17.21 -4.42
C GLY A 148 8.50 17.30 -5.02
N VAL A 149 9.56 17.21 -4.21
CA VAL A 149 10.94 17.36 -4.68
C VAL A 149 11.46 16.04 -5.23
N SER A 150 11.77 16.01 -6.53
CA SER A 150 12.26 14.78 -7.16
C SER A 150 13.65 14.38 -6.63
N PRO A 151 13.95 13.07 -6.51
CA PRO A 151 15.28 12.57 -6.16
C PRO A 151 16.39 13.13 -7.05
N ARG A 152 16.08 13.37 -8.33
CA ARG A 152 16.95 14.05 -9.30
C ARG A 152 17.44 15.41 -8.82
N VAL A 153 16.53 16.23 -8.28
CA VAL A 153 16.83 17.57 -7.78
C VAL A 153 17.69 17.49 -6.53
N LEU A 154 17.36 16.61 -5.59
CA LEU A 154 18.15 16.38 -4.38
C LEU A 154 19.59 15.93 -4.69
N ARG A 155 19.74 15.02 -5.66
CA ARG A 155 21.05 14.55 -6.14
C ARG A 155 21.84 15.67 -6.84
N ARG A 156 21.19 16.46 -7.70
CA ARG A 156 21.82 17.57 -8.44
C ARG A 156 22.27 18.70 -7.52
N CYS A 157 21.47 19.01 -6.50
CA CYS A 157 21.73 20.06 -5.51
C CYS A 157 22.53 19.55 -4.29
N SER A 158 23.03 18.30 -4.33
CA SER A 158 23.75 17.69 -3.20
C SER A 158 24.93 18.53 -2.71
N GLY A 159 25.66 19.19 -3.62
CA GLY A 159 26.79 20.06 -3.27
C GLY A 159 26.44 21.15 -2.25
N GLU A 160 25.28 21.77 -2.40
CA GLU A 160 24.79 22.84 -1.52
C GLU A 160 23.97 22.27 -0.34
N LEU A 161 23.25 21.17 -0.57
CA LEU A 161 22.37 20.56 0.42
C LEU A 161 23.13 19.83 1.53
N VAL A 162 24.32 19.26 1.24
CA VAL A 162 25.07 18.44 2.21
C VAL A 162 25.35 19.18 3.51
N CYS A 163 25.84 20.43 3.44
CA CYS A 163 26.18 21.19 4.64
C CYS A 163 24.92 21.52 5.45
N THR A 164 23.86 21.95 4.76
CA THR A 164 22.58 22.34 5.38
C THR A 164 21.90 21.14 6.03
N LEU A 165 21.76 20.03 5.32
CA LEU A 165 21.17 18.80 5.83
C LEU A 165 21.98 18.20 6.97
N THR A 166 23.32 18.22 6.89
CA THR A 166 24.16 17.75 8.01
C THR A 166 23.96 18.60 9.27
N LYS A 167 23.83 19.92 9.13
CA LYS A 167 23.52 20.80 10.26
C LYS A 167 22.14 20.51 10.83
N ILE A 168 21.13 20.31 9.97
CA ILE A 168 19.77 19.94 10.40
C ILE A 168 19.81 18.61 11.13
N PHE A 169 20.37 17.55 10.54
CA PHE A 169 20.40 16.23 11.17
C PHE A 169 21.20 16.26 12.48
N LYS A 170 22.35 16.94 12.53
CA LYS A 170 23.07 17.13 13.81
C LYS A 170 22.25 17.91 14.83
N ALA A 171 21.52 18.94 14.40
CA ALA A 171 20.64 19.72 15.27
C ALA A 171 19.48 18.87 15.77
N THR A 172 18.74 18.18 14.90
CA THR A 172 17.62 17.28 15.25
C THR A 172 18.07 16.12 16.15
N LEU A 173 19.25 15.55 15.90
CA LEU A 173 19.82 14.47 16.71
C LEU A 173 20.34 14.95 18.07
N ARG A 174 20.71 16.24 18.19
CA ARG A 174 21.10 16.88 19.46
C ARG A 174 19.89 17.47 20.21
N HIS A 175 18.89 17.96 19.50
CA HIS A 175 17.71 18.66 20.01
C HIS A 175 16.53 17.72 20.26
N ASN A 176 16.72 16.78 21.19
CA ASN A 176 15.58 16.39 22.02
C ASN A 176 15.28 17.46 23.10
N ILE A 177 16.06 18.55 23.17
CA ILE A 177 15.95 19.63 24.16
C ILE A 177 16.44 20.95 23.50
N GLU A 178 15.61 22.01 23.53
CA GLU A 178 15.88 23.43 23.15
C GLU A 178 15.76 23.86 21.66
N SER A 179 14.53 24.10 21.19
CA SER A 179 14.21 24.75 19.91
C SER A 179 14.96 26.08 19.71
N SER A 180 16.05 26.07 18.95
CA SER A 180 16.57 27.28 18.30
C SER A 180 15.87 27.45 16.94
N GLU A 181 15.44 28.66 16.58
CA GLU A 181 14.86 28.97 15.26
C GLU A 181 15.87 28.63 14.13
N ILE A 182 15.78 27.43 13.57
CA ILE A 182 16.56 27.06 12.39
C ILE A 182 15.97 27.83 11.20
N ARG A 183 16.69 28.85 10.72
CA ARG A 183 16.35 29.59 9.50
C ARG A 183 16.92 28.85 8.29
N LEU A 184 16.05 28.13 7.58
CA LEU A 184 16.43 27.39 6.38
C LEU A 184 16.33 28.30 5.16
N LEU A 185 17.46 28.53 4.50
CA LEU A 185 17.52 29.24 3.22
C LEU A 185 17.66 28.21 2.09
N PHE A 186 16.72 28.20 1.16
CA PHE A 186 16.77 27.39 -0.06
C PHE A 186 16.63 28.30 -1.27
N GLU A 187 17.63 28.31 -2.15
CA GLU A 187 17.69 29.20 -3.33
C GLU A 187 17.46 30.69 -3.01
N GLY A 188 17.91 31.14 -1.84
CA GLY A 188 17.72 32.53 -1.37
C GLY A 188 16.34 32.80 -0.74
N THR A 189 15.45 31.82 -0.70
CA THR A 189 14.14 31.90 -0.03
C THR A 189 14.18 31.25 1.35
N THR A 190 13.62 31.92 2.35
CA THR A 190 13.50 31.34 3.71
C THR A 190 12.29 30.42 3.77
N LEU A 191 12.51 29.14 4.09
CA LEU A 191 11.44 28.16 4.25
C LEU A 191 10.69 28.41 5.56
N ALA A 192 9.36 28.47 5.48
CA ALA A 192 8.50 28.61 6.64
C ALA A 192 8.26 27.24 7.30
N PRO A 193 8.35 27.11 8.64
CA PRO A 193 7.97 25.89 9.35
C PRO A 193 6.50 25.56 9.12
N GLN A 194 6.20 24.27 8.96
CA GLN A 194 4.82 23.77 8.86
C GLN A 194 4.46 23.03 10.17
N GLU A 195 3.33 23.39 10.77
CA GLU A 195 2.91 22.86 12.09
C GLU A 195 2.40 21.42 12.03
N GLU A 196 1.78 21.02 10.91
CA GLU A 196 1.30 19.66 10.69
C GLU A 196 1.47 19.23 9.23
N MET A 197 1.83 17.96 9.03
CA MET A 197 2.08 17.39 7.72
C MET A 197 1.54 15.95 7.65
N LYS A 198 0.89 15.59 6.54
CA LYS A 198 0.34 14.25 6.35
C LYS A 198 1.14 13.48 5.29
N ILE A 199 1.69 12.33 5.68
CA ILE A 199 2.51 11.48 4.80
C ILE A 199 1.99 10.05 4.93
N LEU A 200 1.67 9.41 3.79
CA LEU A 200 1.22 8.01 3.73
C LEU A 200 0.05 7.63 4.67
N GLY A 201 -0.77 8.61 5.06
CA GLY A 201 -1.92 8.40 5.96
C GLY A 201 -1.63 8.73 7.42
N VAL A 202 -0.38 9.04 7.79
CA VAL A 202 0.03 9.47 9.12
C VAL A 202 0.15 10.99 9.18
N THR A 203 -0.33 11.59 10.26
CA THR A 203 -0.23 13.03 10.50
C THR A 203 0.88 13.29 11.51
N TYR A 204 1.88 14.04 11.10
CA TYR A 204 3.03 14.45 11.90
C TYR A 204 2.81 15.90 12.35
N ASP A 205 2.86 16.16 13.65
CA ASP A 205 2.94 17.52 14.19
C ASP A 205 4.40 18.00 14.26
N SER A 206 4.60 19.32 14.33
CA SER A 206 5.92 19.97 14.44
C SER A 206 6.77 19.48 15.61
N LYS A 207 6.14 18.89 16.63
CA LYS A 207 6.80 18.32 17.81
C LYS A 207 6.94 16.79 17.73
N LEU A 208 6.56 16.17 16.61
CA LEU A 208 6.55 14.73 16.38
C LEU A 208 5.89 13.94 17.52
N THR A 209 4.86 14.52 18.16
CA THR A 209 4.15 13.89 19.27
C THR A 209 3.12 12.88 18.81
N PHE A 210 2.76 12.89 17.53
CA PHE A 210 1.72 12.09 16.89
C PHE A 210 0.33 12.28 17.52
N ARG A 211 0.15 13.30 18.37
CA ARG A 211 -1.08 13.50 19.15
C ARG A 211 -2.29 13.70 18.25
N THR A 212 -2.14 14.50 17.20
CA THR A 212 -3.21 14.75 16.24
C THR A 212 -3.61 13.47 15.52
N HIS A 213 -2.64 12.68 15.04
CA HIS A 213 -2.89 11.39 14.40
C HIS A 213 -3.59 10.40 15.34
N ILE A 214 -3.05 10.20 16.54
CA ILE A 214 -3.61 9.29 17.56
C ILE A 214 -5.04 9.72 17.94
N THR A 215 -5.28 11.02 18.10
CA THR A 215 -6.62 11.54 18.45
C THR A 215 -7.61 11.30 17.33
N GLN A 216 -7.23 11.55 16.07
CA GLN A 216 -8.09 11.29 14.92
C GLN A 216 -8.40 9.80 14.77
N LEU A 217 -7.40 8.95 14.99
CA LEU A 217 -7.55 7.51 14.96
C LEU A 217 -8.49 7.02 16.06
N ALA A 218 -8.28 7.46 17.30
CA ALA A 218 -9.12 7.11 18.44
C ALA A 218 -10.57 7.55 18.22
N ARG A 219 -10.80 8.76 17.67
CA ARG A 219 -12.14 9.24 17.32
C ARG A 219 -12.79 8.37 16.25
N THR A 220 -12.03 7.95 15.25
CA THR A 220 -12.52 7.08 14.18
C THR A 220 -12.89 5.69 14.72
N ALA A 221 -12.02 5.09 15.53
CA ALA A 221 -12.27 3.80 16.19
C ALA A 221 -13.48 3.87 17.14
N ALA A 222 -13.60 4.95 17.93
CA ALA A 222 -14.73 5.19 18.81
C ALA A 222 -16.05 5.35 18.03
N GLY A 223 -16.03 6.05 16.89
CA GLY A 223 -17.19 6.17 16.00
C GLY A 223 -17.64 4.82 15.45
N LYS A 224 -16.69 3.99 14.98
CA LYS A 224 -16.97 2.62 14.51
C LYS A 224 -17.54 1.75 15.64
N LEU A 225 -16.97 1.83 16.84
CA LEU A 225 -17.45 1.11 18.01
C LEU A 225 -18.84 1.56 18.44
N ALA A 226 -19.13 2.87 18.39
CA ALA A 226 -20.45 3.41 18.71
C ALA A 226 -21.52 2.89 17.73
N SER A 227 -21.21 2.80 16.44
CA SER A 227 -22.07 2.17 15.44
C SER A 227 -22.27 0.68 15.72
N LEU A 228 -21.21 -0.04 16.08
CA LEU A 228 -21.26 -1.45 16.48
C LEU A 228 -22.17 -1.66 17.70
N ARG A 229 -22.10 -0.76 18.68
CA ARG A 229 -22.95 -0.79 19.88
C ARG A 229 -24.43 -0.58 19.55
N ARG A 230 -24.75 0.16 18.49
CA ARG A 230 -26.16 0.38 18.07
C ARG A 230 -26.76 -0.85 17.41
N ILE A 231 -25.94 -1.64 16.71
CA ILE A 231 -26.36 -2.87 16.04
C ILE A 231 -26.06 -4.13 16.84
N SER A 232 -25.54 -4.00 18.07
CA SER A 232 -25.10 -5.15 18.87
C SER A 232 -26.26 -6.08 19.23
N CYS A 233 -27.49 -5.57 19.32
CA CYS A 233 -28.68 -6.38 19.56
C CYS A 233 -29.04 -7.33 18.40
N LEU A 234 -28.48 -7.10 17.20
CA LEU A 234 -28.72 -7.91 16.00
C LEU A 234 -27.64 -8.98 15.79
N LEU A 235 -26.65 -9.06 16.67
CA LEU A 235 -25.44 -9.85 16.48
C LEU A 235 -25.28 -10.86 17.61
N ASP A 236 -24.91 -12.09 17.26
CA ASP A 236 -24.44 -13.09 18.22
C ASP A 236 -22.99 -12.79 18.63
N ALA A 237 -22.48 -13.50 19.64
CA ALA A 237 -21.13 -13.29 20.16
C ALA A 237 -20.04 -13.38 19.07
N ARG A 238 -20.23 -14.25 18.08
CA ARG A 238 -19.33 -14.39 16.93
C ARG A 238 -19.41 -13.19 15.99
N GLY A 239 -20.60 -12.66 15.74
CA GLY A 239 -20.82 -11.43 14.98
C GLY A 239 -20.19 -10.20 15.64
N HIS A 240 -20.28 -10.08 16.97
CA HIS A 240 -19.62 -9.01 17.74
C HIS A 240 -18.10 -9.06 17.56
N GLU A 241 -17.51 -10.24 17.75
CA GLU A 241 -16.06 -10.43 17.64
C GLU A 241 -15.57 -10.15 16.22
N PHE A 242 -16.28 -10.66 15.21
CA PHE A 242 -15.91 -10.48 13.80
C PHE A 242 -15.96 -9.00 13.37
N LEU A 243 -17.04 -8.30 13.71
CA LEU A 243 -17.19 -6.89 13.36
C LEU A 243 -16.21 -6.01 14.14
N TYR A 244 -15.96 -6.31 15.41
CA TYR A 244 -14.97 -5.61 16.20
C TYR A 244 -13.57 -5.76 15.58
N LYS A 245 -13.17 -6.99 15.24
CA LYS A 245 -11.86 -7.27 14.64
C LYS A 245 -11.70 -6.62 13.26
N SER A 246 -12.73 -6.68 12.42
CA SER A 246 -12.66 -6.14 11.06
C SER A 246 -12.73 -4.60 11.00
N GLN A 247 -13.50 -3.96 11.88
CA GLN A 247 -13.77 -2.52 11.79
C GLN A 247 -12.95 -1.68 12.76
N VAL A 248 -12.81 -2.13 14.01
CA VAL A 248 -12.17 -1.35 15.09
C VAL A 248 -10.71 -1.78 15.26
N HIS A 249 -10.47 -3.08 15.45
CA HIS A 249 -9.13 -3.62 15.71
C HIS A 249 -8.17 -3.39 14.54
N SER A 250 -8.62 -3.66 13.31
CA SER A 250 -7.82 -3.43 12.10
C SER A 250 -7.29 -2.00 11.97
N SER A 251 -8.08 -1.02 12.43
CA SER A 251 -7.69 0.39 12.38
C SER A 251 -6.64 0.74 13.44
N LEU A 252 -6.64 0.03 14.58
CA LEU A 252 -5.70 0.23 15.68
C LEU A 252 -4.41 -0.60 15.52
N GLU A 253 -4.46 -1.73 14.81
CA GLU A 253 -3.26 -2.56 14.54
C GLU A 253 -2.40 -2.00 13.40
N TYR A 254 -3.01 -1.48 12.33
CA TYR A 254 -2.25 -0.96 11.19
C TYR A 254 -1.72 0.47 11.39
N SER A 255 -2.15 1.17 12.44
CA SER A 255 -1.76 2.56 12.70
C SER A 255 -0.33 2.75 13.19
N CYS A 256 0.34 1.69 13.63
CA CYS A 256 1.73 1.72 14.08
C CYS A 256 2.74 1.22 13.04
N LEU A 257 2.27 0.81 11.84
CA LEU A 257 3.10 0.34 10.72
C LEU A 257 3.11 1.31 9.53
N ALA A 258 2.41 2.45 9.65
CA ALA A 258 2.36 3.52 8.65
C ALA A 258 3.32 4.66 9.01
#